data_AF-E1R3V1-F1
#
_entry.id   AF-E1R3V1-F1
#
_cell.length_a   1.000
_cell.length_b   1.000
_cell.length_c   1.000
_cell.angle_alpha   90.00
_cell.angle_beta   90.00
_cell.angle_gamma   90.00
#
_symmetry.space_group_name_H-M   'P 1'
#
loop_
_entity.id
_entity.type
_entity.pdbx_description
1 polymer ?
#
loop_
_entity_poly.entity_id
_entity_poly.type
_entity_poly.pdbx_seq_one_letter_code
_entity_poly.pdbx_strand_id
1 'polypeptide(L)'
;MKTLLGRFVRLLRQIWGVAGQVQRDKATSMLEFELKELENIFVMLLFGSFVGLPTPPTAMAFELMPYMEEEIKLMISRADLAQDPLGNLLGMLEID
;
A
#
# COMPACT_ATOMS: atom_id res chain seq x y z
N MET A 1 -34.05 26.45 20.90
CA MET A 1 -34.44 25.62 19.74
C MET A 1 -33.59 25.87 18.47
N LYS A 2 -33.21 27.12 18.13
CA LYS A 2 -32.43 27.45 16.90
C LYS A 2 -30.98 26.90 16.88
N THR A 3 -30.36 26.62 18.03
CA THR A 3 -28.98 26.11 18.13
C THR A 3 -28.84 24.61 17.81
N LEU A 4 -29.90 23.82 18.07
CA LEU A 4 -29.94 22.38 17.76
C LEU A 4 -30.05 22.14 16.25
N LEU A 5 -30.89 22.93 15.56
CA LEU A 5 -31.04 22.85 14.11
C LEU A 5 -29.73 23.14 13.37
N GLY A 6 -28.97 24.15 13.81
CA GLY A 6 -27.68 24.50 13.21
C GLY A 6 -26.61 23.42 13.40
N ARG A 7 -26.65 22.65 14.50
CA ARG A 7 -25.77 21.47 14.68
C ARG A 7 -26.19 20.34 13.76
N PHE A 8 -27.49 20.10 13.60
CA PHE A 8 -28.02 19.02 12.76
C PHE A 8 -27.67 19.21 11.28
N VAL A 9 -27.81 20.44 10.75
CA VAL A 9 -27.47 20.75 9.36
C VAL A 9 -25.97 20.58 9.08
N ARG A 10 -25.10 20.96 10.04
CA ARG A 10 -23.64 20.74 9.90
C ARG A 10 -23.29 19.25 9.89
N LEU A 11 -23.93 18.45 10.74
CA LEU A 11 -23.74 17.00 10.76
C LEU A 11 -24.14 16.36 9.43
N LEU A 12 -25.31 16.72 8.90
CA LEU A 12 -25.78 16.22 7.59
C LEU A 12 -24.82 16.60 6.46
N ARG A 13 -24.30 17.83 6.46
CA ARG A 13 -23.35 18.29 5.45
C ARG A 13 -22.01 17.53 5.52
N GLN A 14 -21.57 17.21 6.73
CA GLN A 14 -20.35 16.42 6.95
C GLN A 14 -20.54 14.97 6.52
N ILE A 15 -21.68 14.34 6.88
CA ILE A 15 -22.03 12.98 6.46
C ILE A 15 -22.12 12.88 4.93
N TRP A 16 -22.71 13.87 4.27
CA TRP A 16 -22.79 13.90 2.81
C TRP A 16 -21.41 14.02 2.13
N GLY A 17 -20.51 14.80 2.73
CA GLY A 17 -19.12 14.91 2.26
C GLY A 17 -18.36 13.59 2.39
N VAL A 18 -18.48 12.92 3.55
CA VAL A 18 -17.85 11.62 3.80
C VAL A 18 -18.43 10.55 2.89
N ALA A 19 -19.76 10.51 2.70
CA ALA A 19 -20.40 9.55 1.80
C ALA A 19 -19.92 9.70 0.36
N GLY A 20 -19.75 10.95 -0.11
CA GLY A 20 -19.20 11.23 -1.44
C GLY A 20 -17.74 10.78 -1.60
N GLN A 21 -16.92 10.95 -0.57
CA GLN A 21 -15.53 10.46 -0.57
C GLN A 21 -15.49 8.92 -0.58
N VAL A 22 -16.22 8.27 0.33
CA VAL A 22 -16.28 6.79 0.42
C VAL A 22 -16.74 6.16 -0.90
N GLN A 23 -17.72 6.75 -1.58
CA GLN A 23 -18.19 6.25 -2.87
C GLN A 23 -17.09 6.31 -3.96
N ARG A 24 -16.27 7.36 -3.94
CA ARG A 24 -15.16 7.53 -4.89
C ARG A 24 -14.02 6.56 -4.58
N ASP A 25 -13.62 6.47 -3.32
CA ASP A 25 -12.55 5.57 -2.88
C ASP A 25 -12.92 4.11 -3.18
N LYS A 26 -14.18 3.73 -2.95
CA LYS A 26 -14.67 2.37 -3.22
C LYS A 26 -14.81 2.05 -4.71
N ALA A 27 -14.85 3.06 -5.58
CA ALA A 27 -14.95 2.86 -7.02
C ALA A 27 -13.60 2.43 -7.63
N THR A 28 -12.48 2.87 -7.06
CA THR A 28 -11.13 2.52 -7.56
C THR A 28 -10.41 1.51 -6.68
N SER A 29 -10.86 1.28 -5.44
CA SER A 29 -10.19 0.40 -4.48
C SER A 29 -9.90 -1.02 -5.01
N MET A 30 -10.80 -1.58 -5.83
CA MET A 30 -10.58 -2.90 -6.42
C MET A 30 -9.45 -2.90 -7.45
N LEU A 31 -9.42 -1.87 -8.31
CA LEU A 31 -8.36 -1.72 -9.31
C LEU A 31 -7.01 -1.44 -8.65
N GLU A 32 -6.98 -0.64 -7.60
CA GLU A 32 -5.76 -0.39 -6.82
C GLU A 32 -5.23 -1.68 -6.17
N PHE A 33 -6.14 -2.53 -5.67
CA PHE A 33 -5.77 -3.84 -5.14
C PHE A 33 -5.20 -4.76 -6.24
N GLU A 34 -5.86 -4.83 -7.40
CA GLU A 34 -5.40 -5.64 -8.53
C GLU A 34 -4.04 -5.18 -9.07
N LEU A 35 -3.84 -3.87 -9.19
CA LEU A 35 -2.57 -3.28 -9.61
C LEU A 35 -1.44 -3.69 -8.64
N LYS A 36 -1.69 -3.57 -7.34
CA LYS A 36 -0.73 -3.94 -6.30
C LYS A 36 -0.38 -5.42 -6.31
N GLU A 37 -1.35 -6.30 -6.58
CA GLU A 37 -1.09 -7.73 -6.72
C GLU A 37 -0.27 -8.04 -7.98
N LEU A 38 -0.57 -7.37 -9.11
CA LEU A 38 0.23 -7.48 -10.33
C LEU A 38 1.67 -7.03 -10.12
N GLU A 39 1.88 -5.91 -9.43
CA GLU A 39 3.20 -5.41 -9.05
C GLU A 39 3.94 -6.45 -8.20
N ASN A 40 3.32 -6.99 -7.13
CA ASN A 40 3.94 -8.02 -6.30
C ASN A 40 4.36 -9.26 -7.11
N ILE A 41 3.49 -9.76 -8.00
CA ILE A 41 3.78 -10.93 -8.84
C ILE A 41 4.90 -10.60 -9.84
N PHE A 42 4.89 -9.41 -10.43
CA PHE A 42 5.92 -8.97 -11.36
C PHE A 42 7.30 -8.89 -10.69
N VAL A 43 7.36 -8.43 -9.43
CA VAL A 43 8.59 -8.40 -8.65
C VAL A 43 9.10 -9.82 -8.40
N MET A 44 8.20 -10.74 -8.04
CA MET A 44 8.56 -12.16 -7.91
C MET A 44 8.98 -12.78 -9.24
N LEU A 45 8.50 -12.30 -10.38
CA LEU A 45 8.91 -12.78 -11.69
C LEU A 45 10.31 -12.26 -12.07
N LEU A 46 10.64 -11.00 -11.77
CA LEU A 46 11.98 -10.47 -12.05
C LEU A 46 13.04 -11.01 -11.07
N PHE A 47 12.70 -11.10 -9.79
CA PHE A 47 13.64 -11.48 -8.71
C PHE A 47 13.43 -12.91 -8.19
N GLY A 48 12.58 -13.68 -8.86
CA GLY A 48 12.22 -15.04 -8.48
C GLY A 48 13.40 -15.99 -8.34
N SER A 49 14.52 -15.71 -9.01
CA SER A 49 15.74 -16.51 -8.96
C SER A 49 16.31 -16.59 -7.56
N PHE A 50 16.07 -15.58 -6.71
CA PHE A 50 16.48 -15.58 -5.31
C PHE A 50 15.65 -16.52 -4.44
N VAL A 51 14.47 -16.92 -4.90
CA VAL A 51 13.54 -17.83 -4.21
C VAL A 51 13.37 -19.16 -4.98
N GLY A 52 14.17 -19.39 -6.03
CA GLY A 52 14.13 -20.61 -6.84
C GLY A 52 13.01 -20.65 -7.89
N LEU A 53 12.40 -19.51 -8.21
CA LEU A 53 11.42 -19.36 -9.29
C LEU A 53 12.12 -19.01 -10.62
N PRO A 54 11.56 -19.42 -11.77
CA PRO A 54 12.12 -19.08 -13.07
C PRO A 54 11.98 -17.58 -13.33
N THR A 55 13.09 -16.92 -13.69
CA THR A 55 13.14 -15.50 -14.03
C THR A 55 13.34 -15.29 -15.53
N PRO A 56 12.86 -14.16 -16.09
CA PRO A 56 13.19 -13.78 -17.46
C PRO A 56 14.71 -13.59 -17.62
N PRO A 57 15.22 -13.60 -18.86
CA PRO A 57 16.61 -13.27 -19.16
C PRO A 57 17.08 -12.00 -18.43
N THR A 58 18.23 -12.10 -17.78
CA THR A 58 18.76 -11.07 -16.87
C THR A 58 18.86 -9.68 -17.50
N ALA A 59 19.16 -9.59 -18.80
CA ALA A 59 19.20 -8.32 -19.52
C ALA A 59 17.83 -7.60 -19.51
N MET A 60 16.73 -8.33 -19.72
CA MET A 60 15.38 -7.76 -19.65
C MET A 60 15.00 -7.38 -18.21
N ALA A 61 15.38 -8.20 -17.23
CA ALA A 61 15.13 -7.87 -15.82
C ALA A 61 15.83 -6.57 -15.40
N PHE A 62 17.07 -6.34 -15.85
CA PHE A 62 17.80 -5.09 -15.58
C PHE A 62 17.19 -3.87 -16.29
N GLU A 63 16.68 -4.05 -17.50
CA GLU A 63 15.99 -2.97 -18.23
C GLU A 63 14.69 -2.54 -17.53
N LEU A 64 14.00 -3.49 -16.91
CA LEU A 64 12.73 -3.28 -16.21
C LEU A 64 12.91 -2.83 -14.76
N MET A 65 14.07 -3.07 -14.15
CA MET A 65 14.38 -2.76 -12.77
C MET A 65 14.11 -1.30 -12.34
N PRO A 66 14.42 -0.25 -13.16
CA PRO A 66 14.16 1.14 -12.77
C PRO A 66 12.67 1.45 -12.57
N TYR A 67 11.78 0.70 -13.22
CA TYR A 67 10.34 0.87 -13.07
C TYR A 67 9.78 0.20 -11.81
N MET A 68 10.62 -0.50 -11.05
CA MET A 68 10.24 -1.27 -9.87
C MET A 68 10.90 -0.77 -8.58
N GLU A 69 11.44 0.46 -8.61
CA GLU A 69 12.17 1.02 -7.48
C GLU A 69 11.32 1.05 -6.20
N GLU A 70 10.04 1.42 -6.32
CA GLU A 70 9.12 1.51 -5.19
C GLU A 70 8.83 0.14 -4.58
N GLU A 71 8.59 -0.87 -5.42
CA GLU A 71 8.30 -2.24 -5.00
C GLU A 71 9.53 -2.91 -4.38
N ILE A 72 10.73 -2.65 -4.91
CA ILE A 72 11.98 -3.13 -4.33
C ILE A 72 12.18 -2.53 -2.94
N LYS A 73 11.96 -1.22 -2.77
CA LYS A 73 12.01 -0.57 -1.44
C LYS A 73 10.99 -1.19 -0.49
N LEU A 74 9.77 -1.44 -0.97
CA LEU A 74 8.72 -2.06 -0.18
C LEU A 74 9.05 -3.51 0.22
N MET A 75 9.66 -4.29 -0.67
CA MET A 75 10.16 -5.62 -0.37
C MET A 75 11.26 -5.61 0.70
N ILE A 76 12.23 -4.70 0.59
CA ILE A 76 13.31 -4.56 1.59
C ILE A 76 12.72 -4.19 2.95
N SER A 77 11.83 -3.18 2.99
CA SER A 77 11.16 -2.78 4.24
C SER A 77 10.39 -3.94 4.89
N ARG A 78 9.71 -4.77 4.08
CA ARG A 78 9.03 -5.97 4.58
C ARG A 78 10.01 -7.04 5.08
N ALA A 79 11.14 -7.22 4.41
CA ALA A 79 12.17 -8.16 4.83
C ALA A 79 12.80 -7.74 6.17
N ASP A 80 13.09 -6.45 6.36
CA ASP A 80 13.61 -5.90 7.61
C ASP A 80 12.62 -6.12 8.77
N LEU A 81 11.33 -5.85 8.53
CA LEU A 81 10.27 -6.12 9.50
C LEU A 81 10.10 -7.62 9.81
N ALA A 82 10.38 -8.51 8.85
CA ALA A 82 10.24 -9.95 9.05
C ALA A 82 11.36 -10.55 9.93
N GLN A 83 12.55 -9.94 9.95
CA GLN A 83 13.68 -10.40 10.76
C GLN A 83 13.50 -10.05 12.25
N ASP A 84 13.03 -8.84 12.57
CA ASP A 84 12.72 -8.43 13.94
C ASP A 84 11.48 -7.50 13.99
N PRO A 85 10.27 -8.06 13.94
CA PRO A 85 9.03 -7.28 13.90
C PRO A 85 8.78 -6.53 15.20
N LEU A 86 9.12 -7.12 16.36
CA LEU A 86 8.86 -6.51 17.65
C LEU A 86 9.90 -5.44 18.00
N GLY A 87 11.19 -5.69 17.76
CA GLY A 87 12.25 -4.71 18.02
C GLY A 87 12.12 -3.45 17.17
N ASN A 88 11.76 -3.58 15.88
CA ASN A 88 11.52 -2.43 15.02
C ASN A 88 10.31 -1.59 15.47
N LEU A 89 9.20 -2.24 15.84
CA LEU A 89 8.00 -1.55 16.33
C LEU A 89 8.24 -0.87 17.68
N LEU A 90 8.96 -1.52 18.60
CA LEU A 90 9.32 -0.96 19.91
C LEU A 90 10.33 0.19 19.77
N GLY A 91 11.28 0.10 18.85
CA GLY A 91 12.21 1.19 18.52
C GLY A 91 11.53 2.41 17.91
N MET A 92 10.51 2.21 17.06
CA MET A 92 9.67 3.29 16.54
C MET A 92 8.82 3.98 17.63
N LEU A 93 8.51 3.27 18.71
CA LEU A 93 7.72 3.79 19.83
C LEU A 93 8.57 4.56 20.87
N GLU A 94 9.88 4.70 20.68
CA GLU A 94 10.82 5.34 21.62
C GLU A 94 10.62 4.84 23.07
N ILE A 95 10.34 3.56 23.26
CA ILE A 95 10.19 2.96 24.60
C ILE A 95 11.58 2.59 25.09
N ASP A 96 12.07 3.32 26.09
CA ASP A 96 13.23 2.95 26.94
C ASP A 96 12.95 1.68 27.77
#